data_AF-A0A2A2GFJ0-F1
#
_entry.id   AF-A0A2A2GFJ0-F1
#
_cell.length_a   1.000
_cell.length_b   1.000
_cell.length_c   1.000
_cell.angle_alpha   90.00
_cell.angle_beta   90.00
_cell.angle_gamma   90.00
#
_symmetry.space_group_name_H-M   'P 1'
#
loop_
_entity.id
_entity.type
_entity.pdbx_description
1 polymer ?
#
loop_
_entity_poly.entity_id
_entity_poly.type
_entity_poly.pdbx_seq_one_letter_code
_entity_poly.pdbx_strand_id
1 'polypeptide(L)' 'MGLVLMSEHELQRIEVLAQVLDGSMRPRTAANVLGLSLRQVQRLLRDIREHGA' A
#
# COMPACT_ATOMS: atom_id res chain seq x y z
N MET A 1 18.27 -12.12 -14.55
CA MET A 1 17.59 -11.33 -13.50
C MET A 1 16.64 -10.38 -14.21
N GLY A 2 15.34 -10.70 -14.19
CA GLY A 2 14.35 -9.88 -14.87
C GLY A 2 14.18 -8.56 -14.13
N LEU A 3 14.61 -7.46 -14.75
CA LEU A 3 14.26 -6.12 -14.29
C LEU A 3 12.75 -5.97 -14.50
N VAL A 4 11.96 -6.25 -13.48
CA VAL A 4 10.54 -5.92 -13.49
C VAL A 4 10.48 -4.40 -13.48
N LEU A 5 10.20 -3.81 -14.64
CA LEU A 5 9.80 -2.41 -14.74
C LEU A 5 8.48 -2.28 -13.97
N MET A 6 8.56 -1.84 -12.72
CA MET A 6 7.37 -1.48 -11.97
C MET A 6 6.79 -0.22 -12.58
N SER A 7 5.48 -0.19 -12.76
CA SER A 7 4.80 1.05 -13.14
C SER A 7 4.91 2.07 -12.01
N GLU A 8 4.93 3.36 -12.35
CA GLU A 8 4.91 4.45 -11.35
C GLU A 8 3.74 4.30 -10.37
N HIS A 9 2.60 3.78 -10.85
CA HIS A 9 1.43 3.48 -10.03
C HIS A 9 1.66 2.36 -9.01
N GLU A 10 2.39 1.30 -9.39
CA GLU A 10 2.76 0.23 -8.45
C GLU A 10 3.72 0.74 -7.39
N LEU A 11 4.71 1.55 -7.78
CA LEU A 11 5.64 2.15 -6.84
C LEU A 11 4.93 3.08 -5.85
N GLN A 12 4.05 3.96 -6.35
CA GLN A 12 3.22 4.85 -5.52
C GLN A 12 2.38 4.04 -4.53
N ARG A 13 1.80 2.93 -4.98
CA ARG A 13 0.99 2.08 -4.12
C ARG A 13 1.81 1.43 -3.00
N ILE A 14 3.01 0.95 -3.31
CA ILE A 14 3.94 0.39 -2.32
C ILE A 14 4.32 1.45 -1.29
N GLU A 15 4.70 2.65 -1.74
CA GLU A 15 5.12 3.74 -0.86
C GLU A 15 4.00 4.17 0.10
N VAL A 16 2.78 4.36 -0.41
CA VAL A 16 1.62 4.71 0.40
C VAL A 16 1.31 3.62 1.44
N LEU A 17 1.41 2.34 1.08
CA LEU A 17 1.16 1.25 2.02
C LEU A 17 2.27 1.14 3.08
N ALA A 18 3.53 1.39 2.71
CA ALA A 18 4.66 1.42 3.65
C ALA A 18 4.50 2.53 4.71
N GLN A 19 4.12 3.74 4.28
CA GLN A 19 3.82 4.88 5.17
C GLN A 19 2.64 4.61 6.12
N VAL A 20 1.71 3.72 5.77
CA VAL A 20 0.65 3.34 6.71
C VAL A 20 1.12 2.29 7.71
N LEU A 21 2.04 1.40 7.29
CA LEU A 21 2.60 0.37 8.17
C LEU A 21 3.56 0.96 9.21
N ASP A 22 4.36 1.97 8.85
CA ASP A 22 5.25 2.67 9.77
C ASP A 22 4.54 3.71 10.66
N GLY A 23 3.26 3.99 10.37
CA GLY A 23 2.41 4.91 11.13
C GLY A 23 2.52 6.38 10.72
N SER A 24 3.32 6.72 9.69
CA SER A 24 3.47 8.09 9.19
C SER A 24 2.25 8.57 8.41
N MET A 25 1.39 7.66 7.92
CA MET A 25 0.16 7.94 7.20
C MET A 25 -1.04 7.20 7.81
N ARG A 26 -2.16 7.92 7.95
CA ARG A 26 -3.44 7.32 8.36
C ARG A 26 -4.04 6.46 7.24
N PRO A 27 -4.61 5.26 7.53
CA PRO A 27 -5.25 4.41 6.53
C PRO A 27 -6.34 5.08 5.69
N ARG A 28 -7.05 6.07 6.27
CA ARG A 28 -8.07 6.86 5.57
C ARG A 28 -7.47 7.77 4.50
N THR A 29 -6.28 8.32 4.76
CA THR A 29 -5.56 9.14 3.79
C THR A 29 -5.09 8.28 2.62
N ALA A 30 -4.51 7.11 2.91
CA ALA A 30 -4.12 6.14 1.90
C ALA A 30 -5.31 5.69 1.03
N ALA A 31 -6.48 5.50 1.62
CA ALA A 31 -7.70 5.16 0.87
C ALA A 31 -8.03 6.21 -0.20
N ASN A 32 -7.94 7.50 0.15
CA ASN A 32 -8.14 8.59 -0.79
C ASN A 32 -7.05 8.63 -1.88
N VAL A 33 -5.77 8.49 -1.52
CA VAL A 33 -4.64 8.52 -2.46
C VAL A 33 -4.70 7.35 -3.46
N LEU A 34 -5.09 6.17 -3.00
CA LEU A 34 -5.15 4.96 -3.82
C LEU A 34 -6.48 4.79 -4.58
N GLY A 35 -7.47 5.67 -4.35
CA GLY A 35 -8.81 5.50 -4.91
C GLY A 35 -9.51 4.23 -4.40
N LEU A 36 -9.22 3.80 -3.18
CA LEU A 36 -9.74 2.59 -2.55
C LEU A 36 -10.66 2.93 -1.38
N SER A 37 -11.52 2.00 -0.99
CA SER A 37 -12.23 2.09 0.29
C SER A 37 -11.27 1.82 1.47
N LEU A 38 -11.57 2.40 2.63
CA LEU A 38 -10.83 2.13 3.87
C LEU A 38 -10.74 0.63 4.18
N ARG A 39 -11.80 -0.13 3.90
CA ARG A 39 -11.84 -1.59 4.08
C ARG A 39 -10.83 -2.30 3.17
N GLN A 40 -10.71 -1.89 1.91
CA GLN A 40 -9.73 -2.46 0.98
C GLN A 40 -8.31 -2.17 1.45
N VAL A 41 -8.02 -0.95 1.92
CA VAL A 41 -6.71 -0.61 2.49
C VAL A 41 -6.41 -1.46 3.74
N GLN A 42 -7.36 -1.59 4.67
CA GLN A 42 -7.19 -2.42 5.86
C GLN A 42 -6.93 -3.90 5.54
N ARG A 43 -7.60 -4.43 4.50
CA ARG A 43 -7.34 -5.79 4.00
C ARG A 43 -5.92 -5.91 3.46
N LEU A 44 -5.49 -5.02 2.57
CA LEU A 44 -4.12 -5.03 2.02
C LEU A 44 -3.07 -4.98 3.14
N LEU A 45 -3.25 -4.09 4.12
CA LEU A 45 -2.32 -3.97 5.25
C LEU A 45 -2.28 -5.24 6.11
N ARG A 46 -3.42 -5.92 6.29
CA ARG A 46 -3.45 -7.19 7.01
C ARG A 46 -2.74 -8.27 6.20
N ASP A 47 -3.04 -8.37 4.91
CA ASP A 47 -2.42 -9.34 4.02
C ASP A 47 -0.88 -9.15 4.01
N ILE A 48 -0.38 -7.92 3.97
CA ILE A 48 1.05 -7.59 4.09
C ILE A 48 1.64 -7.99 5.44
N ARG A 49 0.93 -7.74 6.56
CA ARG A 49 1.42 -8.15 7.89
C ARG A 49 1.46 -9.66 8.07
N GLU A 50 0.51 -10.37 7.48
CA GLU A 50 0.38 -11.83 7.60
C GLU A 50 1.35 -12.58 6.69
N HIS A 51 1.59 -12.06 5.48
CA HIS A 51 2.37 -12.75 4.45
C HIS A 51 3.74 -12.12 4.20
N GLY A 52 3.98 -10.92 4.71
CA GLY A 52 5.29 -10.26 4.71
C GLY A 52 5.94 -10.22 3.32
N ALA A 53 5.29 -9.58 2.35
CA ALA A 53 5.78 -9.27 0.99
C ALA A 53 6.68 -10.34 0.33
#